data_AF-A0AA97ABT0-F1
#
_entry.id   AF-A0AA97ABT0-F1
#
_cell.length_a   1.000
_cell.length_b   1.000
_cell.length_c   1.000
_cell.angle_alpha   90.00
_cell.angle_beta   90.00
_cell.angle_gamma   90.00
#
_symmetry.space_group_name_H-M   'P 1'
#
loop_
_entity.id
_entity.type
_entity.pdbx_description
1 polymer ?
#
loop_
_entity_poly.entity_id
_entity_poly.type
_entity_poly.pdbx_seq_one_letter_code
_entity_poly.pdbx_strand_id
1 'polypeptide(L)'
;MTNIIDSLFYPLLSALPGVIRMLVLVIIAFVLAGLLRKLTLAGLNKIQFSQKLQEWGVIKPEDNGQALIKTLGQLVYFLVILFFLPSILSGLNISSTVDPISSMFEKFFAFIPNMIAAGLIIFVGTFFCKFIKGLLTGVLERLDIDAWYTKVTGQEKLPFDSKQIISVLSTVVYVLIFIPILTLALETLGITSISQPIVTILNQVIGILPNVLVALILIAVGSFVAKLIGNLLENLLETAGINNYSKYLFAKEEANFELSAIITQVVRAIIIVFFFIQAIQVLNLEVFNSVGSALLAYLPSLISAVAIVILAIIASNLVANFLQKVTDSPLVITIVRYLIIVFAVFMALDQLKFAQHIVQSTFTIILGALAVAFALAFGLGGRDFAARQLEKLEKKIDKE
;
A
#
# COMPACT_ATOMS: atom_id res chain seq x y z
N MET A 1 -26.07 -77.24 -1.72
CA MET A 1 -25.04 -76.61 -2.58
C MET A 1 -25.63 -75.97 -3.84
N THR A 2 -26.77 -76.42 -4.34
CA THR A 2 -27.49 -75.84 -5.51
C THR A 2 -27.79 -74.33 -5.36
N ASN A 3 -28.25 -73.87 -4.20
CA ASN A 3 -28.58 -72.44 -3.98
C ASN A 3 -27.38 -71.47 -3.99
N ILE A 4 -26.15 -71.96 -3.80
CA ILE A 4 -24.93 -71.12 -3.85
C ILE A 4 -24.45 -70.98 -5.30
N ILE A 5 -24.57 -72.05 -6.09
CA ILE A 5 -24.20 -72.02 -7.50
C ILE A 5 -25.16 -71.09 -8.25
N ASP A 6 -26.47 -71.20 -8.01
CA ASP A 6 -27.46 -70.34 -8.66
C ASP A 6 -27.29 -68.86 -8.26
N SER A 7 -27.07 -68.57 -6.98
CA SER A 7 -26.89 -67.18 -6.51
C SER A 7 -25.60 -66.52 -7.02
N LEU A 8 -24.59 -67.30 -7.43
CA LEU A 8 -23.37 -66.79 -8.07
C LEU A 8 -23.45 -66.81 -9.61
N PHE A 9 -24.17 -67.76 -10.20
CA PHE A 9 -24.23 -67.97 -11.64
C PHE A 9 -25.22 -67.04 -12.36
N TYR A 10 -26.40 -66.80 -11.78
CA TYR A 10 -27.41 -65.92 -12.40
C TYR A 10 -26.93 -64.47 -12.58
N PRO A 11 -26.26 -63.83 -11.59
CA PRO A 11 -25.67 -62.51 -11.78
C PRO A 11 -24.60 -62.49 -12.88
N LEU A 12 -23.76 -63.52 -12.95
CA LEU A 12 -22.72 -63.65 -13.97
C LEU A 12 -23.31 -63.75 -15.38
N LEU A 13 -24.35 -64.58 -15.54
CA LEU A 13 -25.04 -64.77 -16.81
C LEU A 13 -25.79 -63.50 -17.25
N SER A 14 -26.38 -62.77 -16.30
CA SER A 14 -27.05 -61.49 -16.55
C SER A 14 -26.08 -60.35 -16.90
N ALA A 15 -24.80 -60.46 -16.52
CA ALA A 15 -23.76 -59.50 -16.87
C ALA A 15 -23.15 -59.75 -18.26
N LEU A 16 -23.29 -60.95 -18.84
CA LEU A 16 -22.71 -61.30 -20.15
C LEU A 16 -23.10 -60.34 -21.28
N PRO A 17 -24.38 -59.93 -21.45
CA PRO A 17 -24.75 -58.97 -22.50
C PRO A 17 -24.03 -57.63 -22.35
N GLY A 18 -23.86 -57.15 -21.12
CA GLY A 18 -23.14 -55.91 -20.82
C GLY A 18 -21.65 -56.01 -21.14
N VAL A 19 -21.01 -57.12 -20.77
CA VAL A 19 -19.60 -57.40 -21.08
C VAL A 19 -19.37 -57.49 -22.59
N ILE A 20 -20.26 -58.16 -23.33
CA ILE A 20 -20.16 -58.23 -24.80
C ILE A 20 -20.27 -56.83 -25.41
N ARG A 21 -21.23 -56.02 -24.94
CA ARG A 21 -21.40 -54.62 -25.39
C ARG A 21 -20.16 -53.77 -25.11
N MET A 22 -19.57 -53.91 -23.92
CA MET A 22 -18.32 -53.25 -23.52
C MET A 22 -17.17 -53.65 -24.47
N LEU A 23 -16.97 -54.95 -24.71
CA LEU A 23 -15.87 -55.45 -25.56
C LEU A 23 -15.98 -54.93 -26.99
N VAL A 24 -17.19 -54.90 -27.56
CA VAL A 24 -17.44 -54.32 -28.89
C VAL A 24 -17.08 -52.83 -28.90
N LEU A 25 -17.50 -52.07 -27.89
CA LEU A 25 -17.20 -50.63 -27.79
C LEU A 25 -15.70 -50.36 -27.64
N VAL A 26 -14.98 -51.20 -26.90
CA VAL A 26 -13.51 -51.11 -26.78
C VAL A 26 -12.86 -51.27 -28.16
N ILE A 27 -13.23 -52.31 -28.90
CA ILE A 27 -12.66 -52.55 -30.25
C ILE A 27 -12.94 -51.35 -31.16
N ILE A 28 -14.17 -50.85 -31.16
CA ILE A 28 -14.56 -49.66 -31.94
C ILE A 28 -13.72 -48.44 -31.54
N ALA A 29 -13.53 -48.22 -30.24
CA ALA A 29 -12.73 -47.10 -29.72
C ALA A 29 -11.28 -47.16 -30.21
N PHE A 30 -10.63 -48.33 -30.16
CA PHE A 30 -9.25 -48.50 -30.63
C PHE A 30 -9.11 -48.25 -32.14
N VAL A 31 -10.04 -48.77 -32.94
CA VAL A 31 -10.04 -48.57 -34.40
C VAL A 31 -10.23 -47.09 -34.74
N LEU A 32 -11.23 -46.44 -34.14
CA LEU A 32 -11.52 -45.02 -34.37
C LEU A 32 -10.38 -44.12 -33.89
N ALA A 33 -9.79 -44.41 -32.73
CA ALA A 33 -8.65 -43.66 -32.20
C ALA A 33 -7.44 -43.72 -33.15
N GLY A 34 -7.13 -44.92 -33.67
CA GLY A 34 -6.06 -45.11 -34.65
C GLY A 34 -6.30 -44.34 -35.94
N LEU A 35 -7.53 -44.37 -36.44
CA LEU A 35 -7.92 -43.64 -37.66
C LEU A 35 -7.82 -42.12 -37.46
N LEU A 36 -8.41 -41.59 -36.40
CA LEU A 36 -8.40 -40.16 -36.10
C LEU A 36 -6.98 -39.65 -35.84
N ARG A 37 -6.13 -40.40 -35.15
CA ARG A 37 -4.71 -40.07 -35.01
C ARG A 37 -4.03 -39.91 -36.36
N LYS A 38 -4.24 -40.86 -37.29
CA LYS A 38 -3.63 -40.82 -38.62
C LYS A 38 -4.11 -39.61 -39.41
N LEU A 39 -5.41 -39.32 -39.36
CA LEU A 39 -6.00 -38.14 -39.99
C LEU A 39 -5.44 -36.84 -39.41
N THR A 40 -5.34 -36.71 -38.09
CA THR A 40 -4.76 -35.54 -37.42
C THR A 40 -3.30 -35.32 -37.82
N LEU A 41 -2.48 -36.37 -37.83
CA LEU A 41 -1.08 -36.26 -38.25
C LEU A 41 -0.96 -35.85 -39.72
N ALA A 42 -1.76 -36.43 -40.61
CA ALA A 42 -1.78 -36.06 -42.02
C ALA A 42 -2.25 -34.62 -42.22
N GLY A 43 -3.29 -34.18 -41.51
CA GLY A 43 -3.83 -32.83 -41.57
C GLY A 43 -2.85 -31.77 -41.07
N LEU A 44 -2.26 -31.97 -39.89
CA LEU A 44 -1.29 -31.04 -39.29
C LEU A 44 -0.02 -30.90 -40.13
N ASN A 45 0.46 -32.00 -40.72
CA ASN A 45 1.59 -31.95 -41.65
C ASN A 45 1.23 -31.24 -42.96
N LYS A 46 0.01 -31.43 -43.48
CA LYS A 46 -0.46 -30.78 -44.71
C LYS A 46 -0.56 -29.26 -44.58
N ILE A 47 -0.97 -28.75 -43.41
CA ILE A 47 -1.04 -27.30 -43.15
C ILE A 47 0.29 -26.68 -42.71
N GLN A 48 1.38 -27.47 -42.73
CA GLN A 48 2.71 -27.06 -42.28
C GLN A 48 2.67 -26.45 -40.86
N PHE A 49 1.91 -27.08 -39.96
CA PHE A 49 1.66 -26.54 -38.62
C PHE A 49 2.95 -26.24 -37.85
N SER A 50 4.00 -27.05 -38.04
CA SER A 50 5.32 -26.84 -37.44
C SER A 50 5.94 -25.48 -37.83
N GLN A 51 5.77 -25.04 -39.08
CA GLN A 51 6.34 -23.78 -39.57
C GLN A 51 5.56 -22.58 -39.01
N LYS A 52 4.22 -22.68 -39.00
CA LYS A 52 3.36 -21.63 -38.41
C LYS A 52 3.62 -21.41 -36.93
N LEU A 53 3.90 -22.48 -36.17
CA LEU A 53 4.25 -22.36 -34.76
C LEU A 53 5.60 -21.66 -34.53
N GLN A 54 6.55 -21.80 -35.46
CA GLN A 54 7.80 -21.05 -35.42
C GLN A 54 7.57 -19.57 -35.77
N GLU A 55 6.73 -19.27 -36.77
CA GLU A 55 6.35 -17.90 -37.12
C GLU A 55 5.61 -17.17 -35.99
N TRP A 56 4.77 -17.89 -35.23
CA TRP A 56 4.08 -17.35 -34.07
C TRP A 56 4.95 -17.26 -32.81
N GLY A 57 6.22 -17.66 -32.89
CA GLY A 57 7.17 -17.59 -31.77
C GLY A 57 6.88 -18.56 -30.62
N VAL A 58 6.07 -19.59 -30.87
CA VAL A 58 5.67 -20.60 -29.86
C VAL A 58 6.78 -21.64 -29.66
N ILE A 59 7.57 -21.91 -30.70
CA ILE A 59 8.66 -22.89 -30.69
C ILE A 59 9.93 -22.21 -31.20
N LYS A 60 11.06 -22.42 -30.53
CA LYS A 60 12.36 -21.94 -31.01
C LYS A 60 12.77 -22.72 -32.27
N PRO A 61 13.52 -22.12 -33.22
CA PRO A 61 13.90 -22.77 -34.47
C PRO A 61 14.66 -24.11 -34.31
N GLU A 62 15.33 -24.29 -33.17
CA GLU A 62 16.11 -25.48 -32.81
C GLU A 62 15.26 -26.65 -32.27
N ASP A 63 14.01 -26.40 -31.89
CA ASP A 63 13.13 -27.42 -31.33
C ASP A 63 12.39 -28.21 -32.44
N ASN A 64 12.33 -29.53 -32.27
CA ASN A 64 11.68 -30.44 -33.21
C ASN A 64 10.15 -30.27 -33.23
N GLY A 65 9.64 -29.36 -34.06
CA GLY A 65 8.19 -29.15 -34.22
C GLY A 65 7.41 -30.39 -34.69
N GLN A 66 8.08 -31.36 -35.34
CA GLN A 66 7.48 -32.66 -35.65
C GLN A 66 7.18 -33.52 -34.40
N ALA A 67 7.96 -33.37 -33.32
CA ALA A 67 7.70 -34.06 -32.08
C ALA A 67 6.37 -33.60 -31.48
N LEU A 68 6.06 -32.29 -31.53
CA LEU A 68 4.79 -31.76 -31.08
C LEU A 68 3.61 -32.24 -31.93
N ILE A 69 3.75 -32.30 -33.26
CA ILE A 69 2.72 -32.87 -34.14
C ILE A 69 2.45 -34.34 -33.77
N LYS A 70 3.52 -35.12 -33.53
CA LYS A 70 3.40 -36.52 -33.09
C LYS A 70 2.69 -36.63 -31.74
N THR A 71 3.03 -35.78 -30.78
CA THR A 71 2.38 -35.71 -29.47
C THR A 71 0.90 -35.35 -29.62
N LEU A 72 0.55 -34.36 -30.45
CA LEU A 72 -0.86 -33.99 -30.72
C LEU A 72 -1.65 -35.15 -31.32
N GLY A 73 -1.08 -35.89 -32.28
CA GLY A 73 -1.72 -37.09 -32.82
C GLY A 73 -1.92 -38.17 -31.76
N GLN A 74 -0.97 -38.33 -30.84
CA GLN A 74 -1.07 -39.28 -29.73
C GLN A 74 -2.09 -38.82 -28.66
N LEU A 75 -2.19 -37.52 -28.41
CA LEU A 75 -3.24 -36.96 -27.55
C LEU A 75 -4.62 -37.18 -28.14
N VAL A 76 -4.82 -36.98 -29.44
CA VAL A 76 -6.09 -37.29 -30.12
C VAL A 76 -6.45 -38.76 -29.98
N TYR A 77 -5.49 -39.67 -30.13
CA TYR A 77 -5.72 -41.10 -29.90
C TYR A 77 -6.24 -41.38 -28.49
N PHE A 78 -5.57 -40.84 -27.46
CA PHE A 78 -6.00 -41.04 -26.07
C PHE A 78 -7.32 -40.34 -25.76
N LEU A 79 -7.57 -39.15 -26.30
CA LEU A 79 -8.83 -38.43 -26.12
C LEU A 79 -10.01 -39.20 -26.71
N VAL A 80 -9.83 -39.84 -27.87
CA VAL A 80 -10.88 -40.68 -28.48
C VAL A 80 -11.16 -41.89 -27.59
N ILE A 81 -10.13 -42.58 -27.09
CA ILE A 81 -10.35 -43.69 -26.14
C ILE A 81 -11.05 -43.20 -24.88
N LEU A 82 -10.63 -42.06 -24.33
CA LEU A 82 -11.24 -41.46 -23.15
C LEU A 82 -12.71 -41.12 -23.42
N PHE A 83 -13.06 -40.62 -24.60
CA PHE A 83 -14.44 -40.27 -24.97
C PHE A 83 -15.35 -41.50 -25.06
N PHE A 84 -14.79 -42.65 -25.46
CA PHE A 84 -15.51 -43.92 -25.41
C PHE A 84 -15.59 -44.51 -24.00
N LEU A 85 -14.77 -44.05 -23.04
CA LEU A 85 -14.71 -44.61 -21.69
C LEU A 85 -16.06 -44.60 -20.96
N PRO A 86 -16.85 -43.50 -20.94
CA PRO A 86 -18.20 -43.53 -20.37
C PRO A 86 -19.12 -44.58 -21.03
N SER A 87 -19.03 -44.73 -22.34
CA SER A 87 -19.81 -45.71 -23.10
C SER A 87 -19.37 -47.14 -22.80
N ILE A 88 -18.06 -47.36 -22.63
CA ILE A 88 -17.47 -48.65 -22.24
C ILE A 88 -17.91 -49.02 -20.81
N LEU A 89 -17.82 -48.08 -19.86
CA LEU A 89 -18.16 -48.29 -18.46
C LEU A 89 -19.67 -48.44 -18.22
N SER A 90 -20.51 -47.74 -18.98
CA SER A 90 -21.97 -47.92 -18.93
C SER A 90 -22.40 -49.31 -19.43
N GLY A 91 -21.62 -49.93 -20.33
CA GLY A 91 -21.79 -51.34 -20.70
C GLY A 91 -21.67 -52.30 -19.51
N LEU A 92 -20.95 -51.92 -18.44
CA LEU A 92 -20.80 -52.71 -17.21
C LEU A 92 -21.89 -52.43 -16.16
N ASN A 93 -22.87 -51.59 -16.48
CA ASN A 93 -23.96 -51.19 -15.58
C ASN A 93 -23.49 -50.48 -14.29
N ILE A 94 -22.31 -49.85 -14.31
CA ILE A 94 -21.72 -49.08 -13.18
C ILE A 94 -22.11 -47.60 -13.29
N SER A 95 -23.40 -47.33 -13.49
CA SER A 95 -23.90 -46.01 -13.93
C SER A 95 -23.54 -44.87 -12.97
N SER A 96 -23.55 -45.11 -11.65
CA SER A 96 -23.27 -44.08 -10.63
C SER A 96 -21.84 -43.52 -10.66
N THR A 97 -20.89 -44.23 -11.27
CA THR A 97 -19.49 -43.79 -11.41
C THR A 97 -19.23 -43.11 -12.75
N VAL A 98 -20.14 -43.28 -13.72
CA VAL A 98 -20.00 -42.76 -15.09
C VAL A 98 -20.46 -41.31 -15.21
N ASP A 99 -21.41 -40.88 -14.37
CA ASP A 99 -21.98 -39.52 -14.43
C ASP A 99 -20.93 -38.41 -14.21
N PRO A 100 -20.02 -38.48 -13.21
CA PRO A 100 -18.99 -37.47 -13.05
C PRO A 100 -18.04 -37.38 -14.25
N ILE A 101 -17.68 -38.53 -14.84
CA ILE A 101 -16.80 -38.59 -16.02
C ILE A 101 -17.50 -37.97 -17.23
N SER A 102 -18.79 -38.28 -17.43
CA SER A 102 -19.61 -37.73 -18.50
C SER A 102 -19.77 -36.20 -18.35
N SER A 103 -19.98 -35.71 -17.12
CA SER A 103 -20.02 -34.26 -16.84
C SER A 103 -18.69 -33.55 -17.15
N MET A 104 -17.54 -34.20 -16.88
CA MET A 104 -16.24 -33.64 -17.27
C MET A 104 -16.08 -33.56 -18.79
N PHE A 105 -16.62 -34.53 -19.52
CA PHE A 105 -16.67 -34.50 -20.98
C PHE A 105 -17.54 -33.37 -21.51
N GLU A 106 -18.75 -33.23 -20.99
CA GLU A 106 -19.65 -32.13 -21.35
C GLU A 106 -18.99 -30.76 -21.13
N LYS A 107 -18.34 -30.57 -19.97
CA LYS A 107 -17.56 -29.36 -19.67
C LYS A 107 -16.39 -29.16 -20.64
N PHE A 108 -15.68 -30.23 -20.99
CA PHE A 108 -14.59 -30.17 -21.97
C PHE A 108 -15.08 -29.76 -23.37
N PHE A 109 -16.20 -30.30 -23.84
CA PHE A 109 -16.78 -29.90 -25.12
C PHE A 109 -17.31 -28.48 -25.09
N ALA A 110 -17.98 -28.06 -24.01
CA ALA A 110 -18.43 -26.69 -23.83
C ALA A 110 -17.25 -25.70 -23.80
N PHE A 111 -16.08 -26.12 -23.30
CA PHE A 111 -14.87 -25.30 -23.28
C PHE A 111 -14.38 -24.95 -24.69
N ILE A 112 -14.57 -25.80 -25.70
CA ILE A 112 -14.05 -25.53 -27.06
C ILE A 112 -14.73 -24.31 -27.71
N PRO A 113 -16.07 -24.23 -27.84
CA PRO A 113 -16.75 -23.03 -28.32
C PRO A 113 -16.45 -21.81 -27.45
N ASN A 114 -16.44 -21.99 -26.12
CA ASN A 114 -16.18 -20.92 -25.16
C ASN A 114 -14.77 -20.35 -25.30
N MET A 115 -13.78 -21.20 -25.59
CA MET A 115 -12.40 -20.79 -25.84
C MET A 115 -12.29 -19.94 -27.09
N ILE A 116 -13.02 -20.29 -28.15
CA ILE A 116 -13.08 -19.49 -29.38
C ILE A 116 -13.75 -18.14 -29.09
N ALA A 117 -14.90 -18.15 -28.41
CA ALA A 117 -15.62 -16.93 -28.05
C ALA A 117 -14.79 -15.99 -27.16
N ALA A 118 -14.13 -16.52 -26.13
CA ALA A 118 -13.23 -15.77 -25.28
C ALA A 118 -12.00 -15.23 -26.05
N GLY A 119 -11.42 -16.03 -26.94
CA GLY A 119 -10.34 -15.59 -27.82
C GLY A 119 -10.77 -14.42 -28.72
N LEU A 120 -11.98 -14.46 -29.25
CA LEU A 120 -12.57 -13.37 -30.03
C LEU A 120 -12.80 -12.12 -29.18
N ILE A 121 -13.33 -12.26 -27.97
CA ILE A 121 -13.52 -11.15 -27.02
C ILE A 121 -12.18 -10.47 -26.72
N ILE A 122 -11.13 -11.24 -26.41
CA ILE A 122 -9.79 -10.69 -26.16
C ILE A 122 -9.25 -10.01 -27.41
N PHE A 123 -9.37 -10.64 -28.58
CA PHE A 123 -8.87 -10.08 -29.83
C PHE A 123 -9.52 -8.72 -30.15
N VAL A 124 -10.85 -8.67 -30.16
CA VAL A 124 -11.61 -7.43 -30.40
C VAL A 124 -11.33 -6.40 -29.31
N GLY A 125 -11.31 -6.84 -28.05
CA GLY A 125 -11.09 -5.98 -26.91
C GLY A 125 -9.69 -5.36 -26.89
N THR A 126 -8.64 -6.10 -27.26
CA THR A 126 -7.28 -5.51 -27.37
C THR A 126 -7.21 -4.44 -28.45
N PHE A 127 -7.93 -4.61 -29.57
CA PHE A 127 -8.02 -3.58 -30.60
C PHE A 127 -8.70 -2.32 -30.05
N PHE A 128 -9.83 -2.49 -29.37
CA PHE A 128 -10.55 -1.39 -28.71
C PHE A 128 -9.68 -0.67 -27.68
N CYS A 129 -9.01 -1.40 -26.78
CA CYS A 129 -8.13 -0.79 -25.78
C CYS A 129 -6.95 -0.03 -26.42
N LYS A 130 -6.34 -0.57 -27.48
CA LYS A 130 -5.25 0.12 -28.20
C LYS A 130 -5.75 1.41 -28.85
N PHE A 131 -6.95 1.39 -29.42
CA PHE A 131 -7.59 2.57 -29.98
C PHE A 131 -7.80 3.64 -28.90
N ILE A 132 -8.41 3.30 -27.75
CA ILE A 132 -8.62 4.24 -26.65
C ILE A 132 -7.29 4.76 -26.08
N LYS A 133 -6.28 3.90 -25.91
CA LYS A 133 -4.94 4.31 -25.49
C LYS A 133 -4.37 5.36 -26.43
N GLY A 134 -4.42 5.12 -27.74
CA GLY A 134 -3.93 6.06 -28.75
C GLY A 134 -4.66 7.41 -28.73
N LEU A 135 -5.98 7.39 -28.57
CA LEU A 135 -6.78 8.61 -28.40
C LEU A 135 -6.36 9.38 -27.15
N LEU A 136 -6.22 8.69 -26.01
CA LEU A 136 -5.86 9.32 -24.75
C LEU A 136 -4.44 9.90 -24.80
N THR A 137 -3.47 9.16 -25.36
CA THR A 137 -2.11 9.66 -25.57
C THR A 137 -2.13 10.94 -26.41
N GLY A 138 -2.88 10.95 -27.53
CA GLY A 138 -3.00 12.14 -28.37
C GLY A 138 -3.68 13.34 -27.69
N VAL A 139 -4.61 13.11 -26.76
CA VAL A 139 -5.22 14.19 -25.95
C VAL A 139 -4.24 14.70 -24.90
N LEU A 140 -3.55 13.80 -24.20
CA LEU A 140 -2.60 14.16 -23.13
C LEU A 140 -1.36 14.87 -23.68
N GLU A 141 -0.87 14.50 -24.87
CA GLU A 141 0.25 15.20 -25.52
C GLU A 141 -0.11 16.63 -25.96
N ARG A 142 -1.40 16.89 -26.21
CA ARG A 142 -1.90 18.26 -26.48
C ARG A 142 -2.04 19.09 -25.22
N LEU A 143 -2.12 18.46 -24.05
CA LEU A 143 -2.07 19.15 -22.77
C LEU A 143 -0.59 19.39 -22.47
N ASP A 144 -0.15 20.64 -22.57
CA ASP A 144 1.23 21.02 -22.26
C ASP A 144 1.47 20.97 -20.74
N ILE A 145 1.72 19.75 -20.23
CA ILE A 145 1.97 19.49 -18.80
C ILE A 145 3.25 20.20 -18.36
N ASP A 146 4.21 20.34 -19.27
CA ASP A 146 5.45 21.09 -19.06
C ASP A 146 5.14 22.57 -18.76
N ALA A 147 4.29 23.22 -19.56
CA ALA A 147 3.85 24.60 -19.33
C ALA A 147 3.04 24.78 -18.04
N TRP A 148 2.21 23.80 -17.67
CA TRP A 148 1.46 23.88 -16.41
C TRP A 148 2.38 23.76 -15.18
N TYR A 149 3.34 22.83 -15.21
CA TYR A 149 4.27 22.62 -14.11
C TYR A 149 5.11 23.88 -13.83
N THR A 150 5.72 24.44 -14.88
CA THR A 150 6.54 25.66 -14.77
C THR A 150 5.76 26.82 -14.15
N LYS A 151 4.48 26.97 -14.50
CA LYS A 151 3.60 28.01 -13.93
C LYS A 151 3.28 27.81 -12.45
N VAL A 152 3.21 26.57 -11.97
CA VAL A 152 2.79 26.24 -10.59
C VAL A 152 3.98 26.17 -9.64
N THR A 153 5.10 25.60 -10.07
CA THR A 153 6.29 25.39 -9.22
C THR A 153 7.34 26.47 -9.39
N GLY A 154 7.31 27.24 -10.48
CA GLY A 154 8.37 28.18 -10.83
C GLY A 154 9.67 27.51 -11.24
N GLN A 155 9.69 26.18 -11.39
CA GLN A 155 10.86 25.43 -11.86
C GLN A 155 10.71 25.13 -13.35
N GLU A 156 11.74 25.45 -14.13
CA GLU A 156 11.73 25.36 -15.61
C GLU A 156 11.66 23.91 -16.14
N LYS A 157 12.00 22.92 -15.32
CA LYS A 157 12.12 21.53 -15.76
C LYS A 157 11.43 20.59 -14.80
N LEU A 158 10.55 19.75 -15.35
CA LEU A 158 9.96 18.65 -14.59
C LEU A 158 11.07 17.69 -14.12
N PRO A 159 10.97 17.16 -12.89
CA PRO A 159 11.87 16.12 -12.41
C PRO A 159 11.76 14.79 -13.18
N PHE A 160 10.74 14.65 -14.03
CA PHE A 160 10.46 13.46 -14.83
C PHE A 160 10.11 13.84 -16.27
N ASP A 161 10.33 12.91 -17.21
CA ASP A 161 9.99 13.10 -18.62
C ASP A 161 8.46 13.06 -18.83
N SER A 162 7.90 14.16 -19.33
CA SER A 162 6.45 14.31 -19.57
C SER A 162 5.92 13.23 -20.51
N LYS A 163 6.69 12.82 -21.52
CA LYS A 163 6.31 11.72 -22.45
C LYS A 163 6.23 10.38 -21.75
N GLN A 164 7.11 10.12 -20.78
CA GLN A 164 7.06 8.90 -19.98
C GLN A 164 5.80 8.87 -19.11
N ILE A 165 5.45 10.00 -18.46
CA ILE A 165 4.22 10.10 -17.66
C ILE A 165 2.99 9.84 -18.53
N ILE A 166 2.91 10.46 -19.71
CA ILE A 166 1.78 10.26 -20.63
C ILE A 166 1.68 8.79 -21.06
N SER A 167 2.80 8.15 -21.39
CA SER A 167 2.83 6.73 -21.77
C SER A 167 2.38 5.82 -20.63
N VAL A 168 2.84 6.10 -19.40
CA VAL A 168 2.44 5.36 -18.19
C VAL A 168 0.95 5.53 -17.95
N LEU A 169 0.44 6.77 -17.93
CA LEU A 169 -0.98 7.05 -17.68
C LEU A 169 -1.87 6.40 -18.74
N SER A 170 -1.47 6.50 -20.01
CA SER A 170 -2.19 5.86 -21.12
C SER A 170 -2.16 4.34 -21.02
N THR A 171 -1.07 3.76 -20.50
CA THR A 171 -0.95 2.32 -20.25
C THR A 171 -1.80 1.88 -19.05
N VAL A 172 -1.87 2.69 -17.99
CA VAL A 172 -2.77 2.43 -16.86
C VAL A 172 -4.22 2.40 -17.34
N VAL A 173 -4.65 3.39 -18.14
CA VAL A 173 -6.00 3.40 -18.71
C VAL A 173 -6.23 2.21 -19.64
N TYR A 174 -5.24 1.85 -20.46
CA TYR A 174 -5.31 0.63 -21.27
C TYR A 174 -5.58 -0.61 -20.41
N VAL A 175 -4.85 -0.78 -19.31
CA VAL A 175 -5.02 -1.92 -18.39
C VAL A 175 -6.40 -1.86 -17.72
N LEU A 176 -6.84 -0.69 -17.25
CA LEU A 176 -8.14 -0.51 -16.60
C LEU A 176 -9.31 -0.85 -17.53
N ILE A 177 -9.21 -0.55 -18.83
CA ILE A 177 -10.24 -0.91 -19.82
C ILE A 177 -10.10 -2.38 -20.25
N PHE A 178 -8.87 -2.90 -20.29
CA PHE A 178 -8.62 -4.29 -20.67
C PHE A 178 -9.08 -5.28 -19.62
N ILE A 179 -8.99 -4.96 -18.32
CA ILE A 179 -9.46 -5.84 -17.24
C ILE A 179 -10.94 -6.26 -17.42
N PRO A 180 -11.92 -5.36 -17.65
CA PRO A 180 -13.32 -5.78 -17.87
C PRO A 180 -13.51 -6.67 -19.11
N ILE A 181 -12.72 -6.44 -20.17
CA ILE A 181 -12.70 -7.31 -21.35
C ILE A 181 -12.13 -8.69 -21.00
N LEU A 182 -11.05 -8.72 -20.23
CA LEU A 182 -10.44 -9.95 -19.75
C LEU A 182 -11.41 -10.73 -18.85
N THR A 183 -12.13 -10.05 -17.95
CA THR A 183 -13.13 -10.70 -17.10
C THR A 183 -14.29 -11.25 -17.92
N LEU A 184 -14.77 -10.53 -18.94
CA LEU A 184 -15.80 -11.01 -19.86
C LEU A 184 -15.33 -12.28 -20.63
N ALA A 185 -14.07 -12.30 -21.05
CA ALA A 185 -13.47 -13.47 -21.69
C ALA A 185 -13.34 -14.65 -20.71
N LEU A 186 -12.90 -14.41 -19.48
CA LEU A 186 -12.79 -15.43 -18.42
C LEU A 186 -14.14 -16.00 -18.01
N GLU A 187 -15.17 -15.17 -17.94
CA GLU A 187 -16.55 -15.59 -17.68
C GLU A 187 -17.09 -16.45 -18.83
N THR A 188 -16.81 -16.05 -20.07
CA THR A 188 -17.12 -16.85 -21.26
C THR A 188 -16.42 -18.23 -21.22
N LEU A 189 -15.18 -18.30 -20.71
CA LEU A 189 -14.47 -19.56 -20.47
C LEU A 189 -15.06 -20.42 -19.33
N GLY A 190 -16.03 -19.91 -18.57
CA GLY A 190 -16.59 -20.58 -17.40
C GLY A 190 -15.73 -20.45 -16.14
N ILE A 191 -14.77 -19.52 -16.12
CA ILE A 191 -13.83 -19.30 -15.00
C ILE A 191 -14.35 -18.19 -14.08
N THR A 192 -15.53 -18.41 -13.49
CA THR A 192 -16.21 -17.42 -12.64
C THR A 192 -15.50 -17.19 -11.30
N SER A 193 -14.87 -18.23 -10.75
CA SER A 193 -14.15 -18.16 -9.47
C SER A 193 -12.96 -17.20 -9.47
N ILE A 194 -12.40 -16.88 -10.65
CA ILE A 194 -11.27 -15.95 -10.80
C ILE A 194 -11.74 -14.57 -11.26
N SER A 195 -12.73 -14.51 -12.15
CA SER A 195 -13.22 -13.24 -12.69
C SER A 195 -13.91 -12.37 -11.63
N GLN A 196 -14.68 -12.96 -10.71
CA GLN A 196 -15.45 -12.20 -9.71
C GLN A 196 -14.58 -11.34 -8.76
N PRO A 197 -13.51 -11.87 -8.12
CA PRO A 197 -12.58 -11.05 -7.36
C PRO A 197 -11.92 -9.92 -8.18
N ILE A 198 -11.57 -10.20 -9.45
CA ILE A 198 -10.96 -9.20 -10.34
C ILE A 198 -11.93 -8.05 -10.62
N VAL A 199 -13.20 -8.35 -10.92
CA VAL A 199 -14.25 -7.35 -11.13
C VAL A 199 -14.47 -6.50 -9.87
N THR A 200 -14.42 -7.12 -8.70
CA THR A 200 -14.60 -6.41 -7.42
C THR A 200 -13.49 -5.38 -7.20
N ILE A 201 -12.23 -5.77 -7.39
CA ILE A 201 -11.09 -4.85 -7.27
C ILE A 201 -11.17 -3.76 -8.35
N LEU A 202 -11.52 -4.10 -9.58
CA LEU A 202 -11.71 -3.14 -10.67
C LEU A 202 -12.76 -2.07 -10.30
N ASN A 203 -13.92 -2.50 -9.80
CA ASN A 203 -15.00 -1.59 -9.41
C ASN A 203 -14.58 -0.68 -8.25
N GLN A 204 -13.79 -1.20 -7.30
CA GLN A 204 -13.20 -0.37 -6.24
C GLN A 204 -12.24 0.68 -6.81
N VAL A 205 -11.33 0.28 -7.72
CA VAL A 205 -10.38 1.21 -8.35
C VAL A 205 -11.09 2.29 -9.16
N ILE A 206 -12.09 1.92 -9.98
CA ILE A 206 -12.89 2.88 -10.75
C ILE A 206 -13.69 3.79 -9.81
N GLY A 207 -14.26 3.25 -8.74
CA GLY A 207 -15.02 4.00 -7.75
C GLY A 207 -14.20 5.03 -6.98
N ILE A 208 -12.88 4.84 -6.89
CA ILE A 208 -11.95 5.80 -6.26
C ILE A 208 -11.59 6.96 -7.20
N LEU A 209 -11.73 6.82 -8.54
CA LEU A 209 -11.33 7.86 -9.50
C LEU A 209 -11.98 9.24 -9.25
N PRO A 210 -13.31 9.35 -8.99
CA PRO A 210 -13.91 10.64 -8.63
C PRO A 210 -13.30 11.25 -7.37
N ASN A 211 -13.05 10.41 -6.35
CA ASN A 211 -12.47 10.86 -5.07
C ASN A 211 -11.02 11.31 -5.23
N VAL A 212 -10.25 10.68 -6.13
CA VAL A 212 -8.89 11.13 -6.46
C VAL A 212 -8.90 12.54 -7.01
N LEU A 213 -9.86 12.90 -7.87
CA LEU A 213 -9.98 14.27 -8.38
C LEU A 213 -10.28 15.26 -7.23
N VAL A 214 -11.20 14.91 -6.33
CA VAL A 214 -11.51 15.76 -5.16
C VAL A 214 -10.29 15.89 -4.24
N ALA A 215 -9.56 14.81 -4.00
CA ALA A 215 -8.33 14.81 -3.21
C ALA A 215 -7.24 15.71 -3.83
N LEU A 216 -7.05 15.65 -5.16
CA LEU A 216 -6.13 16.55 -5.87
C LEU A 216 -6.53 18.02 -5.74
N ILE A 217 -7.83 18.32 -5.85
CA ILE A 217 -8.37 19.67 -5.63
C ILE A 217 -8.08 20.12 -4.19
N LEU A 218 -8.29 19.27 -3.19
CA LEU A 218 -8.00 19.58 -1.79
C LEU A 218 -6.52 19.88 -1.55
N ILE A 219 -5.61 19.14 -2.17
CA ILE A 219 -4.16 19.40 -2.08
C ILE A 219 -3.81 20.75 -2.71
N ALA A 220 -4.36 21.05 -3.89
CA ALA A 220 -4.13 22.31 -4.58
C ALA A 220 -4.64 23.50 -3.76
N VAL A 221 -5.88 23.41 -3.27
CA VAL A 221 -6.50 24.42 -2.40
C VAL A 221 -5.72 24.56 -1.10
N GLY A 222 -5.34 23.46 -0.47
CA GLY A 222 -4.57 23.47 0.77
C GLY A 222 -3.21 24.14 0.63
N SER A 223 -2.52 23.90 -0.48
CA SER A 223 -1.25 24.55 -0.79
C SER A 223 -1.41 26.06 -0.99
N PHE A 224 -2.50 26.48 -1.65
CA PHE A 224 -2.85 27.89 -1.81
C PHE A 224 -3.17 28.55 -0.46
N VAL A 225 -4.02 27.91 0.35
CA VAL A 225 -4.41 28.39 1.69
C VAL A 225 -3.20 28.48 2.62
N ALA A 226 -2.31 27.49 2.61
CA ALA A 226 -1.08 27.52 3.39
C ALA A 226 -0.19 28.70 3.03
N LYS A 227 0.01 28.97 1.73
CA LYS A 227 0.77 30.15 1.27
C LYS A 227 0.10 31.45 1.71
N LEU A 228 -1.22 31.58 1.51
CA LEU A 228 -1.97 32.77 1.89
C LEU A 228 -1.89 33.06 3.39
N ILE A 229 -2.26 32.08 4.22
CA ILE A 229 -2.25 32.22 5.69
C ILE A 229 -0.83 32.44 6.19
N GLY A 230 0.15 31.70 5.64
CA GLY A 230 1.54 31.85 6.02
C GLY A 230 2.07 33.26 5.74
N ASN A 231 1.86 33.79 4.53
CA ASN A 231 2.31 35.15 4.18
C ASN A 231 1.63 36.22 5.06
N LEU A 232 0.33 36.07 5.32
CA LEU A 232 -0.39 36.99 6.20
C LEU A 232 0.17 36.94 7.62
N LEU A 233 0.40 35.73 8.16
CA LEU A 233 0.95 35.54 9.50
C LEU A 233 2.37 36.11 9.61
N GLU A 234 3.23 35.88 8.63
CA GLU A 234 4.60 36.40 8.56
C GLU A 234 4.62 37.92 8.67
N ASN A 235 3.85 38.60 7.81
CA ASN A 235 3.73 40.06 7.82
C ASN A 235 3.19 40.60 9.15
N LEU A 236 2.20 39.92 9.75
CA LEU A 236 1.65 40.33 11.04
C LEU A 236 2.67 40.15 12.18
N LEU A 237 3.42 39.05 12.19
CA LEU A 237 4.46 38.80 13.19
C LEU A 237 5.65 39.77 13.04
N GLU A 238 6.05 40.07 11.81
CA GLU A 238 7.06 41.09 11.52
C GLU A 238 6.61 42.47 11.99
N THR A 239 5.38 42.88 11.64
CA THR A 239 4.80 44.18 12.06
C THR A 239 4.64 44.26 13.57
N ALA A 240 4.30 43.15 14.23
CA ALA A 240 4.23 43.06 15.69
C ALA A 240 5.62 43.12 16.37
N GLY A 241 6.71 43.11 15.59
CA GLY A 241 8.07 43.18 16.12
C GLY A 241 8.53 41.88 16.79
N ILE A 242 7.93 40.73 16.43
CA ILE A 242 8.31 39.41 16.97
C ILE A 242 9.79 39.10 16.68
N ASN A 243 10.31 39.62 15.58
CA ASN A 243 11.72 39.51 15.21
C ASN A 243 12.68 40.15 16.23
N ASN A 244 12.24 41.11 17.05
CA ASN A 244 13.08 41.66 18.12
C ASN A 244 13.38 40.61 19.20
N TYR A 245 12.54 39.60 19.35
CA TYR A 245 12.71 38.52 20.32
C TYR A 245 13.62 37.40 19.82
N SER A 246 13.99 37.37 18.53
CA SER A 246 14.91 36.36 17.99
C SER A 246 16.29 36.41 18.68
N LYS A 247 16.71 37.61 19.13
CA LYS A 247 17.94 37.84 19.90
C LYS A 247 17.95 37.10 21.24
N TYR A 248 16.78 36.83 21.81
CA TYR A 248 16.65 36.02 23.03
C TYR A 248 16.51 34.52 22.74
N LEU A 249 16.48 34.10 21.48
CA LEU A 249 16.38 32.69 21.10
C LEU A 249 17.72 32.15 20.57
N PHE A 250 18.40 32.93 19.73
CA PHE A 250 19.65 32.54 19.08
C PHE A 250 20.82 33.34 19.67
N ALA A 251 21.62 32.67 20.52
CA ALA A 251 22.79 33.27 21.16
C ALA A 251 24.04 33.22 20.25
N LYS A 252 24.06 34.05 19.19
CA LYS A 252 25.22 34.54 18.41
C LYS A 252 24.77 35.02 17.02
N GLU A 253 25.45 36.04 16.51
CA GLU A 253 25.24 36.71 15.20
C GLU A 253 25.45 35.83 13.95
N GLU A 254 25.69 34.52 14.08
CA GLU A 254 26.03 33.65 12.94
C GLU A 254 24.80 33.15 12.17
N ALA A 255 23.59 33.37 12.67
CA ALA A 255 22.38 32.91 12.00
C ALA A 255 21.26 33.98 12.02
N ASN A 256 21.04 34.61 10.87
CA ASN A 256 19.95 35.56 10.62
C ASN A 256 18.58 34.83 10.53
N PHE A 257 18.23 34.01 11.51
CA PHE A 257 16.92 33.36 11.54
C PHE A 257 15.89 34.28 12.18
N GLU A 258 14.86 34.62 11.41
CA GLU A 258 13.73 35.40 11.87
C GLU A 258 12.68 34.49 12.54
N LEU A 259 12.25 34.89 13.74
CA LEU A 259 11.28 34.12 14.51
C LEU A 259 9.91 34.10 13.83
N SER A 260 9.53 35.20 13.15
CA SER A 260 8.35 35.28 12.29
C SER A 260 8.35 34.18 11.22
N ALA A 261 9.48 34.02 10.52
CA ALA A 261 9.65 33.04 9.46
C ALA A 261 9.56 31.59 9.96
N ILE A 262 10.17 31.29 11.13
CA ILE A 262 10.09 29.95 11.72
C ILE A 262 8.65 29.59 12.10
N ILE A 263 7.97 30.48 12.83
CA ILE A 263 6.57 30.25 13.24
C ILE A 263 5.68 30.10 12.00
N THR A 264 5.87 30.96 11.01
CA THR A 264 5.15 30.90 9.74
C THR A 264 5.37 29.57 9.03
N GLN A 265 6.62 29.10 8.94
CA GLN A 265 6.95 27.86 8.27
C GLN A 265 6.32 26.65 8.97
N VAL A 266 6.29 26.64 10.31
CA VAL A 266 5.60 25.61 11.10
C VAL A 266 4.10 25.62 10.81
N VAL A 267 3.46 26.80 10.80
CA VAL A 267 2.03 26.92 10.49
C VAL A 267 1.72 26.50 9.05
N ARG A 268 2.54 26.91 8.07
CA ARG A 268 2.42 26.47 6.67
C ARG A 268 2.50 24.95 6.57
N ALA A 269 3.48 24.33 7.23
CA ALA A 269 3.64 22.87 7.23
C ALA A 269 2.42 22.17 7.84
N ILE A 270 1.89 22.68 8.95
CA ILE A 270 0.68 22.12 9.60
C ILE A 270 -0.53 22.19 8.68
N ILE A 271 -0.75 23.33 8.00
CA ILE A 271 -1.88 23.49 7.06
C ILE A 271 -1.74 22.51 5.89
N ILE A 272 -0.53 22.38 5.31
CA ILE A 272 -0.27 21.42 4.23
C ILE A 272 -0.57 19.99 4.69
N VAL A 273 -0.05 19.61 5.86
CA VAL A 273 -0.30 18.27 6.44
C VAL A 273 -1.79 18.06 6.71
N PHE A 274 -2.50 19.07 7.22
CA PHE A 274 -3.94 19.01 7.44
C PHE A 274 -4.70 18.70 6.14
N PHE A 275 -4.47 19.50 5.09
CA PHE A 275 -5.13 19.30 3.79
C PHE A 275 -4.72 18.00 3.11
N PHE A 276 -3.47 17.58 3.26
CA PHE A 276 -3.01 16.27 2.79
C PHE A 276 -3.76 15.12 3.45
N ILE A 277 -3.97 15.21 4.77
CA ILE A 277 -4.77 14.22 5.49
C ILE A 277 -6.24 14.26 5.03
N GLN A 278 -6.82 15.45 4.83
CA GLN A 278 -8.18 15.57 4.30
C GLN A 278 -8.29 14.94 2.90
N ALA A 279 -7.29 15.14 2.04
CA ALA A 279 -7.22 14.51 0.73
C ALA A 279 -7.19 12.98 0.82
N ILE A 280 -6.40 12.43 1.73
CA ILE A 280 -6.38 10.99 2.04
C ILE A 280 -7.76 10.50 2.51
N GLN A 281 -8.40 11.24 3.41
CA GLN A 281 -9.70 10.87 3.96
C GLN A 281 -10.79 10.78 2.88
N VAL A 282 -10.75 11.69 1.91
CA VAL A 282 -11.66 11.69 0.75
C VAL A 282 -11.45 10.47 -0.15
N LEU A 283 -10.23 9.93 -0.26
CA LEU A 283 -10.00 8.67 -0.99
C LEU A 283 -10.76 7.49 -0.37
N ASN A 284 -11.21 7.62 0.87
CA ASN A 284 -11.99 6.63 1.61
C ASN A 284 -11.29 5.28 1.74
N LEU A 285 -9.97 5.31 1.92
CA LEU A 285 -9.18 4.11 2.16
C LEU A 285 -9.07 3.90 3.67
N GLU A 286 -9.80 2.94 4.22
CA GLU A 286 -9.99 2.73 5.66
C GLU A 286 -8.69 2.80 6.49
N VAL A 287 -7.64 2.09 6.03
CA VAL A 287 -6.32 2.09 6.68
C VAL A 287 -5.74 3.51 6.74
N PHE A 288 -5.76 4.23 5.62
CA PHE A 288 -5.21 5.57 5.56
C PHE A 288 -6.07 6.60 6.31
N ASN A 289 -7.39 6.39 6.41
CA ASN A 289 -8.28 7.23 7.20
C ASN A 289 -7.96 7.13 8.70
N SER A 290 -7.67 5.92 9.19
CA SER A 290 -7.29 5.70 10.59
C SER A 290 -5.97 6.40 10.92
N VAL A 291 -4.97 6.23 10.06
CA VAL A 291 -3.65 6.86 10.19
C VAL A 291 -3.77 8.38 10.10
N GLY A 292 -4.50 8.89 9.10
CA GLY A 292 -4.73 10.31 8.92
C GLY A 292 -5.41 10.94 10.14
N SER A 293 -6.44 10.30 10.69
CA SER A 293 -7.14 10.80 11.88
C SER A 293 -6.23 10.84 13.11
N ALA A 294 -5.38 9.83 13.29
CA ALA A 294 -4.37 9.82 14.35
C ALA A 294 -3.34 10.95 14.17
N LEU A 295 -2.88 11.21 12.94
CA LEU A 295 -1.98 12.32 12.62
C LEU A 295 -2.62 13.69 12.88
N LEU A 296 -3.89 13.88 12.51
CA LEU A 296 -4.63 15.11 12.83
C LEU A 296 -4.76 15.33 14.34
N ALA A 297 -5.10 14.27 15.08
CA ALA A 297 -5.18 14.32 16.54
C ALA A 297 -3.81 14.60 17.20
N TYR A 298 -2.71 14.34 16.50
CA TYR A 298 -1.35 14.64 16.94
C TYR A 298 -0.92 16.10 16.69
N LEU A 299 -1.53 16.79 15.71
CA LEU A 299 -1.15 18.19 15.38
C LEU A 299 -1.26 19.15 16.59
N PRO A 300 -2.32 19.14 17.43
CA PRO A 300 -2.39 19.98 18.61
C PRO A 300 -1.25 19.72 19.62
N SER A 301 -0.90 18.45 19.82
CA SER A 301 0.23 18.03 20.66
C SER A 301 1.56 18.55 20.09
N LEU A 302 1.77 18.43 18.79
CA LEU A 302 2.97 18.94 18.11
C LEU A 302 3.12 20.46 18.26
N ILE A 303 2.04 21.22 18.04
CA ILE A 303 2.03 22.69 18.21
C ILE A 303 2.41 23.06 19.65
N SER A 304 1.81 22.38 20.61
CA SER A 304 2.03 22.64 22.04
C SER A 304 3.48 22.34 22.43
N ALA A 305 4.07 21.26 21.94
CA ALA A 305 5.46 20.91 22.20
C ALA A 305 6.43 21.94 21.62
N VAL A 306 6.21 22.39 20.38
CA VAL A 306 7.02 23.46 19.75
C VAL A 306 6.89 24.76 20.56
N ALA A 307 5.68 25.13 20.97
CA ALA A 307 5.44 26.31 21.80
C ALA A 307 6.16 26.22 23.16
N ILE A 308 6.12 25.08 23.84
CA ILE A 308 6.83 24.84 25.11
C ILE A 308 8.33 25.08 24.94
N VAL A 309 8.94 24.53 23.87
CA VAL A 309 10.38 24.71 23.61
C VAL A 309 10.73 26.17 23.34
N ILE A 310 9.95 26.86 22.51
CA ILE A 310 10.18 28.29 22.21
C ILE A 310 10.09 29.12 23.50
N LEU A 311 9.03 28.94 24.28
CA LEU A 311 8.82 29.67 25.55
C LEU A 311 9.94 29.39 26.56
N ALA A 312 10.41 28.14 26.63
CA ALA A 312 11.49 27.77 27.53
C ALA A 312 12.83 28.38 27.16
N ILE A 313 13.16 28.47 25.87
CA ILE A 313 14.39 29.14 25.43
C ILE A 313 14.33 30.63 25.83
N ILE A 314 13.20 31.30 25.58
CA ILE A 314 12.98 32.69 26.00
C ILE A 314 13.13 32.82 27.52
N ALA A 315 12.43 31.98 28.29
CA ALA A 315 12.49 31.99 29.74
C ALA A 315 13.92 31.74 30.27
N SER A 316 14.65 30.80 29.67
CA SER A 316 16.01 30.47 30.07
C SER A 316 16.97 31.64 29.90
N ASN A 317 16.84 32.40 28.80
CA ASN A 317 17.68 33.56 28.53
C ASN A 317 17.27 34.77 29.36
N LEU A 318 15.97 35.00 29.59
CA LEU A 318 15.50 36.04 30.51
C LEU A 318 16.01 35.81 31.93
N VAL A 319 15.88 34.59 32.44
CA VAL A 319 16.35 34.22 33.79
C VAL A 319 17.89 34.30 33.87
N ALA A 320 18.61 33.84 32.86
CA ALA A 320 20.07 33.96 32.81
C ALA A 320 20.54 35.42 32.84
N ASN A 321 19.90 36.29 32.06
CA ASN A 321 20.21 37.72 32.02
C ASN A 321 19.87 38.44 33.35
N PHE A 322 18.81 38.01 34.04
CA PHE A 322 18.50 38.51 35.37
C PHE A 322 19.53 38.06 36.40
N LEU A 323 19.91 36.78 36.39
CA LEU A 323 20.91 36.22 37.29
C LEU A 323 22.29 36.86 37.11
N GLN A 324 22.68 37.22 35.88
CA GLN A 324 23.91 37.99 35.62
C GLN A 324 23.96 39.33 36.35
N LYS A 325 22.81 39.94 36.67
CA LYS A 325 22.74 41.22 37.39
C LYS A 325 22.81 41.06 38.91
N VAL A 326 22.50 39.87 39.42
CA VAL A 326 22.35 39.59 40.86
C VAL A 326 23.49 38.70 41.38
N THR A 327 24.18 37.98 40.49
CA THR A 327 25.21 37.00 40.84
C THR A 327 26.33 37.01 39.80
N ASP A 328 27.57 37.13 40.28
CA ASP A 328 28.78 37.08 39.43
C ASP A 328 29.23 35.64 39.10
N SER A 329 28.56 34.62 39.63
CA SER A 329 28.93 33.22 39.41
C SER A 329 28.42 32.70 38.06
N PRO A 330 29.29 32.48 37.06
CA PRO A 330 28.88 31.98 35.74
C PRO A 330 28.33 30.55 35.81
N LEU A 331 28.73 29.78 36.83
CA LEU A 331 28.24 28.42 37.05
C LEU A 331 26.75 28.40 37.40
N VAL A 332 26.30 29.29 38.28
CA VAL A 332 24.88 29.35 38.70
C VAL A 332 23.98 29.71 37.52
N ILE A 333 24.37 30.73 36.74
CA ILE A 333 23.65 31.17 35.54
C ILE A 333 23.50 30.01 34.54
N THR A 334 24.61 29.30 34.29
CA THR A 334 24.64 28.17 33.35
C THR A 334 23.75 27.02 33.83
N ILE A 335 23.85 26.63 35.11
CA ILE A 335 23.05 25.56 35.70
C ILE A 335 21.56 25.87 35.57
N VAL A 336 21.11 27.07 35.93
CA VAL A 336 19.69 27.45 35.85
C VAL A 336 19.19 27.43 34.41
N ARG A 337 19.98 27.94 33.46
CA ARG A 337 19.63 27.91 32.03
C ARG A 337 19.44 26.47 31.53
N TYR A 338 20.40 25.59 31.81
CA TYR A 338 20.29 24.18 31.42
C TYR A 338 19.11 23.49 32.10
N LEU A 339 18.85 23.80 33.38
CA LEU A 339 17.71 23.25 34.11
C LEU A 339 16.38 23.61 33.42
N ILE A 340 16.16 24.87 33.05
CA ILE A 340 14.94 25.29 32.35
C ILE A 340 14.79 24.54 31.01
N ILE A 341 15.87 24.42 30.23
CA ILE A 341 15.84 23.73 28.94
C ILE A 341 15.55 22.24 29.13
N VAL A 342 16.19 21.57 30.09
CA VAL A 342 15.95 20.16 30.39
C VAL A 342 14.49 19.93 30.77
N PHE A 343 13.93 20.75 31.66
CA PHE A 343 12.52 20.67 32.03
C PHE A 343 11.59 20.82 30.83
N ALA A 344 11.88 21.79 29.96
CA ALA A 344 11.08 22.01 28.77
C ALA A 344 11.16 20.86 27.77
N VAL A 345 12.32 20.23 27.62
CA VAL A 345 12.47 19.03 26.78
C VAL A 345 11.59 17.91 27.34
N PHE A 346 11.62 17.64 28.65
CA PHE A 346 10.73 16.65 29.27
C PHE A 346 9.24 16.98 29.07
N MET A 347 8.84 18.24 29.27
CA MET A 347 7.46 18.69 29.04
C MET A 347 7.05 18.57 27.56
N ALA A 348 7.94 18.91 26.62
CA ALA A 348 7.67 18.78 25.20
C ALA A 348 7.52 17.31 24.80
N LEU A 349 8.38 16.41 25.31
CA LEU A 349 8.28 14.96 25.07
C LEU A 349 6.97 14.38 25.61
N ASP A 350 6.53 14.82 26.79
CA ASP A 350 5.24 14.42 27.37
C ASP A 350 4.06 14.89 26.52
N GLN A 351 4.12 16.13 26.03
CA GLN A 351 3.09 16.71 25.15
C GLN A 351 3.02 16.01 23.79
N LEU A 352 4.17 15.59 23.25
CA LEU A 352 4.28 14.73 22.06
C LEU A 352 3.80 13.30 22.33
N LYS A 353 3.39 12.98 23.55
CA LYS A 353 2.95 11.63 23.97
C LYS A 353 3.99 10.55 23.69
N PHE A 354 5.27 10.93 23.61
CA PHE A 354 6.34 10.01 23.29
C PHE A 354 6.75 9.26 24.54
N ALA A 355 6.38 7.98 24.63
CA ALA A 355 6.69 7.12 25.78
C ALA A 355 6.42 7.81 27.14
N GLN A 356 5.22 8.40 27.30
CA GLN A 356 4.86 9.27 28.44
C GLN A 356 5.23 8.66 29.80
N HIS A 357 4.93 7.38 30.00
CA HIS A 357 5.29 6.69 31.24
C HIS A 357 6.80 6.64 31.50
N ILE A 358 7.62 6.44 30.46
CA ILE A 358 9.08 6.44 30.58
C ILE A 358 9.56 7.86 30.89
N VAL A 359 9.12 8.85 30.11
CA VAL A 359 9.50 10.26 30.27
C VAL A 359 9.14 10.76 31.67
N GLN A 360 7.91 10.54 32.11
CA GLN A 360 7.42 10.93 33.44
C GLN A 360 8.20 10.21 34.54
N SER A 361 8.39 8.89 34.46
CA SER A 361 9.11 8.13 35.48
C SER A 361 10.57 8.56 35.58
N THR A 362 11.27 8.73 34.46
CA THR A 362 12.65 9.20 34.43
C THR A 362 12.75 10.60 35.01
N PHE A 363 11.84 11.50 34.66
CA PHE A 363 11.80 12.84 35.23
C PHE A 363 11.59 12.81 36.75
N THR A 364 10.62 12.04 37.24
CA THR A 364 10.37 11.84 38.68
C THR A 364 11.57 11.23 39.40
N ILE A 365 12.24 10.24 38.82
CA ILE A 365 13.44 9.62 39.39
C ILE A 365 14.60 10.62 39.47
N ILE A 366 14.86 11.38 38.40
CA ILE A 366 15.93 12.38 38.37
C ILE A 366 15.65 13.49 39.40
N LEU A 367 14.44 14.02 39.43
CA LEU A 367 14.04 15.03 40.43
C LEU A 367 14.07 14.49 41.84
N GLY A 368 13.61 13.26 42.05
CA GLY A 368 13.67 12.57 43.33
C GLY A 368 15.10 12.38 43.80
N ALA A 369 16.01 11.94 42.92
CA ALA A 369 17.43 11.79 43.22
C ALA A 369 18.09 13.13 43.55
N LEU A 370 17.79 14.19 42.78
CA LEU A 370 18.26 15.54 43.05
C LEU A 370 17.72 16.07 44.39
N ALA A 371 16.44 15.86 44.69
CA ALA A 371 15.83 16.26 45.95
C ALA A 371 16.49 15.56 47.14
N VAL A 372 16.74 14.25 47.03
CA VAL A 372 17.48 13.48 48.06
C VAL A 372 18.92 13.97 48.20
N ALA A 373 19.63 14.20 47.09
CA ALA A 373 20.99 14.72 47.12
C ALA A 373 21.05 16.10 47.80
N PHE A 374 20.12 17.00 47.47
CA PHE A 374 19.99 18.31 48.13
C PHE A 374 19.67 18.17 49.62
N ALA A 375 18.70 17.31 49.98
CA ALA A 375 18.31 17.07 51.36
C ALA A 375 19.49 16.54 52.20
N LEU A 376 20.30 15.63 51.65
CA LEU A 376 21.50 15.12 52.30
C LEU A 376 22.61 16.18 52.38
N ALA A 377 22.87 16.91 51.30
CA ALA A 377 23.92 17.93 51.25
C ALA A 377 23.64 19.06 52.27
N PHE A 378 22.42 19.57 52.33
CA PHE A 378 22.03 20.60 53.29
C PHE A 378 21.83 20.04 54.71
N GLY A 379 21.22 18.86 54.85
CA GLY A 379 20.95 18.26 56.15
C GLY A 379 22.22 17.86 56.90
N LEU A 380 23.13 17.14 56.22
CA LEU A 380 24.40 16.71 56.81
C LEU A 380 25.44 17.84 56.81
N GLY A 381 25.58 18.58 55.69
CA GLY A 381 26.57 19.66 55.57
C GLY A 381 26.22 20.94 56.33
N GLY A 382 24.94 21.20 56.57
CA GLY A 382 24.46 22.39 57.29
C GLY A 382 24.41 22.24 58.81
N ARG A 383 24.66 21.03 59.34
CA ARG A 383 24.50 20.72 60.77
C ARG A 383 25.28 21.66 61.68
N ASP A 384 26.56 21.87 61.38
CA ASP A 384 27.43 22.71 62.21
C ASP A 384 27.12 24.20 62.08
N PHE A 385 26.58 24.63 60.93
CA PHE A 385 26.09 26.00 60.76
C PHE A 385 24.82 26.24 61.59
N ALA A 386 23.87 25.30 61.54
CA ALA A 386 22.66 25.36 62.33
C ALA A 386 22.96 25.38 63.84
N ALA A 387 23.85 24.49 64.30
CA ALA A 387 24.28 24.45 65.70
C ALA A 387 24.86 25.80 66.17
N ARG A 388 25.75 26.41 65.38
CA ARG A 388 26.36 27.70 65.71
C ARG A 388 25.38 28.87 65.73
N GLN A 389 24.34 28.85 64.89
CA GLN A 389 23.33 29.90 64.90
C GLN A 389 22.35 29.76 66.07
N LEU A 390 21.98 28.54 66.45
CA LEU A 390 21.21 28.28 67.66
C LEU A 390 21.96 28.75 68.91
N GLU A 391 23.27 28.44 69.00
CA GLU A 391 24.11 28.87 70.13
C GLU A 391 24.23 30.41 70.22
N LYS A 392 24.28 31.10 69.07
CA LYS A 392 24.27 32.57 69.04
C LYS A 392 22.94 33.18 69.47
N LEU A 393 21.83 32.53 69.13
CA LEU A 393 20.49 32.94 69.56
C LEU A 393 20.32 32.74 71.07
N GLU A 394 20.73 31.59 71.60
CA GLU A 394 20.73 31.28 73.03
C GLU A 394 21.52 32.32 73.83
N LYS A 395 22.75 32.62 73.42
CA LYS A 395 23.58 33.68 74.04
C LYS A 395 23.01 35.10 73.95
N LYS A 396 22.09 35.35 73.03
CA LYS A 396 21.44 36.67 72.87
C LYS A 396 20.22 36.79 73.78
N ILE A 397 19.51 35.69 73.98
CA ILE A 397 18.39 35.57 74.91
C ILE A 397 18.90 35.64 76.37
N ASP A 398 20.03 35.03 76.68
CA ASP A 398 20.64 35.08 78.03
C ASP A 398 21.26 36.44 78.40
N LYS A 399 21.25 37.42 77.49
CA LYS A 399 21.83 38.77 77.68
C LYS A 399 20.79 39.89 77.82
N GLU A 400 19.50 39.59 77.64
CA GLU A 400 18.37 40.44 78.03
C GLU A 400 17.77 39.91 79.33
#